data_AF-Q1XGY6-F1
#
_entry.id   AF-Q1XGY6-F1
#
_cell.length_a   1.000
_cell.length_b   1.000
_cell.length_c   1.000
_cell.angle_alpha   90.00
_cell.angle_beta   90.00
_cell.angle_gamma   90.00
#
_symmetry.space_group_name_H-M   'P 1'
#
loop_
_entity.id
_entity.type
_entity.pdbx_description
1 polymer ?
#
loop_
_entity_poly.entity_id
_entity_poly.type
_entity_poly.pdbx_seq_one_letter_code
_entity_poly.pdbx_strand_id
1 'polypeptide(L)'
;MKLIIVVALALVATVIAAPPTEDYPKIVRSEFDASPDGAYNYNFETSNGIVRSETGELKEALDDDNKPHVIVAVRGSYSYTNTDGKPETITYFADETGYHAQGESIPQVASATS
;
A
#
# COMPACT_ATOMS: atom_id res chain seq x y z
N MET A 1 -5.39 -33.03 56.70
CA MET A 1 -6.44 -32.00 56.56
C MET A 1 -5.92 -30.63 56.12
N LYS A 2 -4.69 -30.20 56.48
CA LYS A 2 -4.10 -28.93 55.99
C LYS A 2 -3.54 -28.95 54.55
N LEU A 3 -3.24 -30.13 53.98
CA LEU A 3 -2.64 -30.27 52.64
C LEU A 3 -3.66 -30.27 51.48
N ILE A 4 -4.93 -30.62 51.73
CA ILE A 4 -5.95 -30.76 50.68
C ILE A 4 -6.46 -29.38 50.21
N ILE A 5 -6.45 -28.38 51.10
CA ILE A 5 -6.95 -27.02 50.81
C ILE A 5 -6.00 -26.26 49.87
N VAL A 6 -4.70 -26.57 49.89
CA VAL A 6 -3.70 -25.90 49.04
C VAL A 6 -3.80 -26.35 47.57
N VAL A 7 -4.22 -27.59 47.32
CA VAL A 7 -4.39 -28.12 45.95
C VAL A 7 -5.67 -27.57 45.29
N ALA A 8 -6.72 -27.29 46.07
CA ALA A 8 -7.96 -26.73 45.55
C ALA A 8 -7.84 -25.24 45.16
N LEU A 9 -6.89 -24.50 45.75
CA LEU A 9 -6.64 -23.08 45.41
C LEU A 9 -5.71 -22.90 44.19
N ALA A 10 -5.05 -23.96 43.73
CA ALA A 10 -4.13 -23.91 42.59
C ALA A 10 -4.81 -24.11 41.22
N LEU A 11 -6.13 -24.30 41.20
CA LEU A 11 -6.89 -24.73 40.01
C LEU A 11 -7.75 -23.64 39.37
N VAL A 12 -7.61 -22.38 39.80
CA VAL A 12 -8.41 -21.27 39.26
C VAL A 12 -7.51 -20.24 38.61
N ALA A 13 -7.83 -19.93 37.35
CA ALA A 13 -7.30 -18.87 36.49
C ALA A 13 -6.07 -19.21 35.64
N THR A 14 -6.21 -20.16 34.72
CA THR A 14 -5.60 -20.02 33.40
C THR A 14 -6.43 -19.02 32.59
N VAL A 15 -6.05 -17.73 32.62
CA VAL A 15 -6.49 -16.79 31.59
C VAL A 15 -5.82 -17.24 30.30
N ILE A 16 -6.59 -17.90 29.43
CA ILE A 16 -6.18 -18.06 28.03
C ILE A 16 -6.38 -16.66 27.42
N ALA A 17 -5.29 -15.90 27.34
CA ALA A 17 -5.27 -14.70 26.51
C ALA A 17 -5.35 -15.18 25.05
N ALA A 18 -6.55 -15.17 24.47
CA ALA A 18 -6.68 -15.32 23.02
C ALA A 18 -5.88 -14.18 22.36
N PRO A 19 -5.05 -14.45 21.35
CA PRO A 19 -4.41 -13.38 20.61
C PRO A 19 -5.52 -12.45 20.07
N PRO A 20 -5.33 -11.12 20.09
CA PRO A 20 -6.29 -10.22 19.47
C PRO A 20 -6.52 -10.70 18.04
N THR A 21 -7.78 -10.97 17.70
CA THR A 21 -8.17 -11.18 16.31
C THR A 21 -8.05 -9.83 15.62
N GLU A 22 -6.87 -9.57 15.06
CA GLU A 22 -6.64 -8.41 14.23
C GLU A 22 -7.52 -8.55 12.98
N ASP A 23 -8.57 -7.75 12.91
CA ASP A 23 -9.44 -7.70 11.75
C ASP A 23 -8.76 -6.87 10.65
N TYR A 24 -7.87 -7.53 9.90
CA TYR A 24 -7.21 -6.90 8.76
C TYR A 24 -8.15 -6.85 7.55
N PRO A 25 -8.15 -5.74 6.78
CA PRO A 25 -8.92 -5.67 5.56
C PRO A 25 -8.43 -6.75 4.57
N LYS A 26 -9.38 -7.52 4.03
CA LYS A 26 -9.11 -8.61 3.09
C LYS A 26 -8.97 -8.05 1.69
N ILE A 27 -8.12 -8.65 0.87
CA ILE A 27 -8.09 -8.35 -0.57
C ILE A 27 -9.32 -8.99 -1.21
N VAL A 28 -10.18 -8.18 -1.83
CA VAL A 28 -11.41 -8.61 -2.51
C VAL A 28 -11.22 -8.74 -4.02
N ARG A 29 -10.25 -8.02 -4.58
CA ARG A 29 -9.83 -8.13 -5.99
C ARG A 29 -8.32 -7.95 -6.09
N SER A 30 -7.68 -8.74 -6.94
CA SER A 30 -6.26 -8.63 -7.26
C SER A 30 -6.05 -9.11 -8.69
N GLU A 31 -5.46 -8.25 -9.51
CA GLU A 31 -5.17 -8.50 -10.91
C GLU A 31 -3.73 -8.07 -11.20
N PHE A 32 -3.00 -8.94 -11.88
CA PHE A 32 -1.67 -8.65 -12.38
C PHE A 32 -1.55 -9.24 -13.78
N ASP A 33 -1.29 -8.37 -14.75
CA ASP A 33 -1.07 -8.72 -16.15
C ASP A 33 0.30 -8.20 -16.56
N ALA A 34 1.16 -9.08 -17.08
CA ALA A 34 2.47 -8.72 -17.56
C ALA A 34 2.55 -9.04 -19.05
N SER A 35 2.96 -8.06 -19.83
CA SER A 35 3.15 -8.17 -21.27
C SER A 35 4.59 -8.63 -21.59
N PRO A 36 4.81 -9.39 -22.69
CA PRO A 36 6.14 -9.87 -23.07
C PRO A 36 7.16 -8.78 -23.38
N ASP A 37 6.70 -7.56 -23.66
CA ASP A 37 7.50 -6.37 -23.90
C ASP A 37 7.99 -5.69 -22.60
N GLY A 38 7.63 -6.24 -21.44
CA GLY A 38 8.01 -5.72 -20.13
C GLY A 38 7.04 -4.71 -19.54
N ALA A 39 5.95 -4.38 -20.24
CA ALA A 39 4.86 -3.61 -19.66
C ALA A 39 4.05 -4.47 -18.67
N TYR A 40 3.40 -3.84 -17.70
CA TYR A 40 2.50 -4.53 -16.77
C TYR A 40 1.33 -3.66 -16.36
N ASN A 41 0.24 -4.31 -15.94
CA ASN A 41 -0.89 -3.71 -15.26
C ASN A 41 -1.09 -4.41 -13.92
N TYR A 42 -1.28 -3.63 -12.87
CA TYR A 42 -1.49 -4.12 -11.51
C TYR A 42 -2.65 -3.40 -10.87
N ASN A 43 -3.61 -4.15 -10.35
CA ASN A 43 -4.78 -3.62 -9.66
C ASN A 43 -5.09 -4.43 -8.42
N PHE A 44 -5.46 -3.77 -7.33
CA PHE A 44 -6.04 -4.45 -6.18
C PHE A 44 -7.11 -3.62 -5.48
N GLU A 45 -7.95 -4.32 -4.74
CA GLU A 45 -9.01 -3.74 -3.91
C GLU A 45 -9.12 -4.49 -2.60
N THR A 46 -9.30 -3.74 -1.50
CA THR A 46 -9.50 -4.31 -0.17
C THR A 46 -10.94 -4.14 0.31
N SER A 47 -11.33 -4.95 1.30
CA SER A 47 -12.69 -4.97 1.85
C SER A 47 -13.09 -3.68 2.56
N ASN A 48 -12.12 -2.83 2.93
CA ASN A 48 -12.36 -1.50 3.49
C ASN A 48 -12.29 -0.37 2.45
N GLY A 49 -12.32 -0.69 1.15
CA GLY A 49 -12.43 0.29 0.08
C GLY A 49 -11.11 0.94 -0.35
N ILE A 50 -9.95 0.36 0.01
CA ILE A 50 -8.69 0.79 -0.58
C ILE A 50 -8.62 0.21 -2.00
N VAL A 51 -8.37 1.07 -2.97
CA VAL A 51 -8.21 0.69 -4.38
C VAL A 51 -6.85 1.16 -4.85
N ARG A 52 -6.10 0.33 -5.58
CA ARG A 52 -4.89 0.75 -6.30
C ARG A 52 -4.93 0.24 -7.72
N SER A 53 -4.50 1.09 -8.64
CA SER A 53 -4.31 0.78 -10.05
C SER A 53 -2.99 1.36 -10.52
N GLU A 54 -2.19 0.58 -11.24
CA GLU A 54 -0.88 1.00 -11.73
C GLU A 54 -0.55 0.29 -13.05
N THR A 55 0.02 1.04 -13.98
CA THR A 55 0.60 0.53 -15.22
C THR A 55 2.07 0.90 -15.25
N GLY A 56 2.92 -0.05 -15.63
CA GLY A 56 4.33 0.18 -15.92
C GLY A 56 4.65 -0.11 -17.38
N GLU A 57 5.48 0.72 -17.98
CA GLU A 57 5.92 0.61 -19.38
C GLU A 57 7.43 0.81 -19.48
N LEU A 58 8.10 0.07 -20.37
CA LEU A 58 9.51 0.32 -20.66
C LEU A 58 9.67 1.59 -21.51
N LYS A 59 10.54 2.50 -21.07
CA LYS A 59 10.86 3.76 -21.77
C LYS A 59 12.37 3.93 -21.84
N GLU A 60 12.86 4.45 -22.96
CA GLU A 60 14.24 4.94 -23.05
C GLU A 60 14.34 6.33 -22.39
N ALA A 61 15.28 6.47 -21.46
CA ALA A 61 15.61 7.72 -20.79
C ALA A 61 17.13 7.96 -20.83
N LEU A 62 17.54 9.18 -20.51
CA LEU A 62 18.95 9.55 -20.39
C LEU A 62 19.36 9.51 -18.91
N ASP A 63 20.53 8.93 -18.62
CA ASP A 63 21.11 9.00 -17.27
C ASP A 63 21.79 10.36 -17.03
N ASP A 64 22.38 10.53 -15.85
CA ASP A 64 23.09 11.76 -15.46
C ASP A 64 24.30 12.07 -16.37
N ASP A 65 24.85 11.05 -17.05
CA ASP A 65 25.93 11.17 -18.03
C ASP A 65 25.40 11.38 -19.47
N ASN A 66 24.09 11.59 -19.62
CA ASN A 66 23.41 11.75 -20.90
C ASN A 66 23.51 10.52 -21.83
N LYS A 67 23.62 9.32 -21.25
CA LYS A 67 23.64 8.04 -21.95
C LYS A 67 22.24 7.40 -21.93
N PRO A 68 21.81 6.80 -23.05
CA PRO A 68 20.52 6.11 -23.10
C PRO A 68 20.55 4.86 -22.23
N HIS A 69 19.49 4.70 -21.42
CA HIS A 69 19.22 3.49 -20.66
C HIS A 69 17.71 3.24 -20.62
N VAL A 70 17.32 1.98 -20.41
CA VAL A 70 15.91 1.58 -20.33
C VAL A 70 15.47 1.67 -18.88
N ILE A 71 14.39 2.40 -18.62
CA ILE A 71 13.71 2.49 -17.33
C ILE A 71 12.30 1.89 -17.42
N VAL A 72 11.70 1.63 -16.27
CA VAL A 72 10.26 1.39 -16.16
C VAL A 72 9.59 2.70 -15.77
N ALA A 73 8.84 3.31 -16.68
CA ALA A 73 7.99 4.44 -16.37
C ALA A 73 6.67 3.92 -15.78
N VAL A 74 6.27 4.41 -14.62
CA VAL A 74 5.10 3.95 -13.88
C VAL A 74 4.07 5.06 -13.80
N ARG A 75 2.80 4.73 -14.01
CA ARG A 75 1.66 5.63 -13.74
C ARG A 75 0.61 4.89 -12.97
N GLY A 76 0.05 5.53 -11.95
CA GLY A 76 -0.95 4.88 -11.13
C GLY A 76 -1.77 5.84 -10.29
N SER A 77 -2.68 5.23 -9.55
CA SER A 77 -3.47 5.89 -8.53
C SER A 77 -3.76 4.94 -7.39
N TYR A 78 -3.94 5.51 -6.21
CA TYR A 78 -4.53 4.80 -5.09
C TYR A 78 -5.59 5.65 -4.42
N SER A 79 -6.65 5.01 -3.93
CA SER A 79 -7.70 5.65 -3.16
C SER A 79 -7.88 4.95 -1.82
N TYR A 80 -8.14 5.73 -0.79
CA TYR A 80 -8.39 5.25 0.57
C TYR A 80 -9.37 6.19 1.29
N THR A 81 -9.98 5.70 2.36
CA THR A 81 -10.80 6.56 3.23
C THR A 81 -9.91 7.35 4.17
N ASN A 82 -9.98 8.69 4.09
CA ASN A 82 -9.22 9.59 4.94
C ASN A 82 -9.79 9.67 6.38
N THR A 83 -9.14 10.46 7.24
CA THR A 83 -9.55 10.65 8.64
C THR A 83 -10.94 11.26 8.81
N ASP A 84 -11.45 11.95 7.80
CA ASP A 84 -12.79 12.55 7.77
C ASP A 84 -13.87 11.59 7.25
N GLY A 85 -13.50 10.34 6.93
CA GLY A 85 -14.41 9.34 6.37
C GLY A 85 -14.72 9.53 4.88
N LYS A 86 -13.97 10.40 4.19
CA LYS A 86 -14.15 10.67 2.75
C LYS A 86 -13.15 9.88 1.93
N PRO A 87 -13.52 9.39 0.73
CA PRO A 87 -12.55 8.80 -0.17
C PRO A 87 -11.60 9.89 -0.68
N GLU A 88 -10.31 9.67 -0.50
CA GLU A 88 -9.24 10.48 -1.06
C GLU A 88 -8.57 9.68 -2.18
N THR A 89 -8.17 10.35 -3.25
CA THR A 89 -7.45 9.73 -4.37
C THR A 89 -6.14 10.46 -4.61
N ILE A 90 -5.06 9.69 -4.66
CA ILE A 90 -3.74 10.16 -5.04
C ILE A 90 -3.39 9.56 -6.39
N THR A 91 -2.97 10.43 -7.31
CA THR A 91 -2.43 10.02 -8.62
C THR A 91 -0.93 10.23 -8.61
N TYR A 92 -0.20 9.39 -9.32
CA TYR A 92 1.25 9.50 -9.38
C TYR A 92 1.81 9.01 -10.70
N PHE A 93 3.01 9.51 -11.01
CA PHE A 93 3.88 8.95 -12.02
C PHE A 93 5.31 8.85 -11.48
N ALA A 94 6.06 7.87 -11.98
CA ALA A 94 7.49 7.74 -11.73
C ALA A 94 8.22 7.57 -13.05
N ASP A 95 9.28 8.33 -13.24
CA ASP A 95 10.12 8.30 -14.43
C ASP A 95 11.59 8.60 -14.05
N GLU A 96 12.42 8.96 -15.03
CA GLU A 96 13.84 9.30 -14.82
C GLU A 96 14.05 10.46 -13.83
N THR A 97 13.05 11.31 -13.63
CA THR A 97 13.10 12.46 -12.71
C THR A 97 12.61 12.13 -11.30
N GLY A 98 12.25 10.87 -11.04
CA GLY A 98 11.80 10.39 -9.73
C GLY A 98 10.28 10.22 -9.64
N TYR A 99 9.76 10.20 -8.41
CA TYR A 99 8.34 9.98 -8.11
C TYR A 99 7.62 11.31 -7.90
N HIS A 100 6.51 11.48 -8.63
CA HIS A 100 5.68 12.67 -8.61
C HIS A 100 4.24 12.30 -8.30
N ALA A 101 3.70 12.81 -7.19
CA ALA A 101 2.32 12.56 -6.78
C ALA A 101 1.50 13.84 -6.70
N GLN A 102 0.20 13.69 -6.92
CA GLN A 102 -0.78 14.76 -6.81
C GLN A 102 -2.04 14.22 -6.13
N GLY A 103 -2.58 15.02 -5.21
CA GLY A 103 -3.84 14.76 -4.51
C GLY A 103 -4.04 15.77 -3.39
N GLU A 104 -5.20 15.73 -2.74
CA GLU A 104 -5.60 16.75 -1.75
C GLU A 104 -4.66 16.81 -0.53
N SER A 105 -4.14 15.67 -0.07
CA SER A 105 -3.16 15.59 1.03
C SER A 105 -1.71 15.76 0.61
N ILE A 106 -1.40 15.81 -0.69
CA ILE A 106 -0.01 15.94 -1.15
C ILE A 106 0.37 17.42 -1.16
N PRO A 107 1.42 17.82 -0.41
CA PRO A 107 1.89 19.19 -0.44
C PRO A 107 2.29 19.58 -1.87
N GLN A 108 1.64 20.61 -2.42
CA GLN A 108 2.10 21.19 -3.66
C GLN A 108 3.38 21.99 -3.40
N VAL A 109 4.48 21.55 -4.01
CA VAL A 109 5.68 22.39 -4.08
C VAL A 109 5.28 23.62 -4.89
N ALA A 110 5.20 24.78 -4.25
CA ALA A 110 4.88 26.03 -4.92
C ALA A 110 5.85 26.18 -6.10
N SER A 111 5.35 26.07 -7.32
CA SER A 111 6.18 26.26 -8.51
C SER A 111 6.77 27.66 -8.40
N ALA A 112 8.10 27.75 -8.34
CA ALA A 112 8.78 29.05 -8.38
C ALA A 112 8.38 29.72 -9.69
N THR A 113 7.50 30.72 -9.60
CA THR A 113 7.12 31.58 -10.71
C THR A 113 8.39 32.17 -11.30
N SER A 114 8.64 31.88 -12.58
CA SER A 114 9.73 32.46 -13.37
C SER A 114 9.61 33.98 -13.50
#